data_AF-A0A9W7MNN9-F1
#
_entry.id   AF-A0A9W7MNN9-F1
#
_cell.length_a   1.000
_cell.length_b   1.000
_cell.length_c   1.000
_cell.angle_alpha   90.00
_cell.angle_beta   90.00
_cell.angle_gamma   90.00
#
_symmetry.space_group_name_H-M   'P 1'
#
loop_
_entity.id
_entity.type
_entity.pdbx_description
1 polymer ?
#
loop_
_entity_poly.entity_id
_entity_poly.type
_entity_poly.pdbx_seq_one_letter_code
_entity_poly.pdbx_strand_id
1 'polypeptide(L)'
;MANSNGSSVAQNFETFFNGWLVRQERFHRQLVQALRYDDGDEIERRGSLTQQVLSHYEQYAVEKSKAAREQVLLFYSPPWLTSLEKALLWVGGFRPFLLFKLLDNSITELSPEQEEAIDRVKCETRREERELTQDSAAILTLIFCR
;
A
#
# COMPACT_ATOMS: atom_id res chain seq x y z
N MET A 1 -30.84 6.93 -14.83
CA MET A 1 -30.30 8.21 -14.33
C MET A 1 -29.56 7.98 -13.00
N ALA A 2 -28.42 7.27 -13.04
CA ALA A 2 -27.55 7.06 -11.88
C ALA A 2 -26.11 6.97 -12.39
N ASN A 3 -25.44 8.11 -12.60
CA ASN A 3 -24.02 8.11 -13.01
C ASN A 3 -23.23 9.34 -12.54
N SER A 4 -23.87 10.31 -11.89
CA SER A 4 -23.22 11.55 -11.41
C SER A 4 -22.43 11.33 -10.11
N ASN A 5 -22.95 10.52 -9.17
CA ASN A 5 -22.21 10.21 -7.92
C ASN A 5 -21.05 9.22 -8.14
N GLY A 6 -21.19 8.31 -9.10
CA GLY A 6 -20.15 7.35 -9.51
C GLY A 6 -18.84 8.03 -9.91
N SER A 7 -18.97 8.95 -10.86
CA SER A 7 -17.86 9.75 -11.40
C SER A 7 -17.20 10.65 -10.36
N SER A 8 -17.98 11.19 -9.41
CA SER A 8 -17.48 12.12 -8.39
C SER A 8 -16.50 11.44 -7.42
N VAL A 9 -16.85 10.27 -6.88
CA VAL A 9 -15.96 9.55 -5.94
C VAL A 9 -14.65 9.13 -6.60
N ALA A 10 -14.74 8.61 -7.83
CA ALA A 10 -13.57 8.23 -8.60
C ALA A 10 -12.63 9.41 -8.89
N GLN A 11 -13.16 10.55 -9.34
CA GLN A 11 -12.38 11.76 -9.63
C GLN A 11 -11.75 12.36 -8.36
N ASN A 12 -12.50 12.37 -7.25
CA ASN A 12 -11.99 12.87 -5.98
C ASN A 12 -10.85 12.00 -5.47
N PHE A 13 -11.02 10.67 -5.49
CA PHE A 13 -9.98 9.75 -5.06
C PHE A 13 -8.77 9.76 -6.00
N GLU A 14 -8.97 9.84 -7.31
CA GLU A 14 -7.89 9.98 -8.29
C GLU A 14 -7.07 11.25 -8.05
N THR A 15 -7.73 12.38 -7.82
CA THR A 15 -7.05 13.65 -7.50
C THR A 15 -6.23 13.53 -6.21
N PHE A 16 -6.82 12.94 -5.16
CA PHE A 16 -6.11 12.64 -3.93
C PHE A 16 -4.91 11.72 -4.15
N PHE A 17 -5.11 10.62 -4.88
CA PHE A 17 -4.10 9.59 -5.13
C PHE A 17 -2.90 10.16 -5.90
N ASN A 18 -3.14 10.95 -6.94
CA ASN A 18 -2.08 11.61 -7.69
C ASN A 18 -1.28 12.59 -6.82
N GLY A 19 -1.96 13.40 -6.00
CA GLY A 19 -1.28 14.27 -5.04
C GLY A 19 -0.50 13.49 -3.98
N TRP A 20 -1.02 12.35 -3.54
CA TRP A 20 -0.37 11.45 -2.60
C TRP A 20 0.90 10.84 -3.18
N LEU A 21 0.89 10.41 -4.45
CA LEU A 21 2.05 9.86 -5.16
C LEU A 21 3.20 10.88 -5.28
N VAL A 22 2.89 12.14 -5.60
CA VAL A 22 3.90 13.21 -5.67
C VAL A 22 4.59 13.41 -4.32
N ARG A 23 3.82 13.41 -3.23
CA ARG A 23 4.38 13.48 -1.87
C ARG A 23 5.20 12.23 -1.52
N GLN A 24 4.75 11.06 -1.95
CA GLN A 24 5.46 9.81 -1.73
C GLN A 24 6.84 9.80 -2.40
N GLU A 25 6.95 10.28 -3.64
CA GLU A 25 8.23 10.41 -4.34
C GLU A 25 9.16 11.41 -3.63
N ARG A 26 8.61 12.51 -3.08
CA ARG A 26 9.37 13.44 -2.25
C ARG A 26 9.92 12.76 -0.99
N PHE A 27 9.10 12.01 -0.27
CA PHE A 27 9.55 11.27 0.90
C PHE A 27 10.61 10.23 0.56
N HIS A 28 10.45 9.50 -0.54
CA HIS A 28 11.45 8.55 -1.02
C HIS A 28 12.81 9.22 -1.23
N ARG A 29 12.85 10.37 -1.92
CA ARG A 29 14.10 11.13 -2.11
C ARG A 29 14.73 11.59 -0.80
N GLN A 30 13.90 12.06 0.14
CA GLN A 30 14.38 12.48 1.46
C GLN A 30 14.96 11.31 2.26
N LEU A 31 14.32 10.14 2.23
CA LEU A 31 14.81 8.94 2.91
C LEU A 31 16.15 8.49 2.31
N VAL A 32 16.25 8.41 0.98
CA VAL A 32 17.50 8.05 0.29
C VAL A 32 18.62 9.05 0.63
N GLN A 33 18.31 10.34 0.74
CA GLN A 33 19.30 11.35 1.13
C GLN A 33 19.72 11.20 2.59
N ALA A 34 18.78 10.98 3.50
CA ALA A 34 19.06 10.79 4.93
C ALA A 34 19.88 9.52 5.20
N LEU A 35 19.85 8.55 4.28
CA LEU A 35 20.70 7.35 4.34
C LEU A 35 22.17 7.60 3.97
N ARG A 36 22.52 8.75 3.38
CA ARG A 36 23.88 9.03 2.88
C ARG A 36 24.82 9.67 3.89
N TYR A 37 24.29 10.24 4.97
CA TYR A 37 25.07 10.94 5.99
C TYR A 37 24.78 10.29 7.36
N ASP A 38 25.82 10.15 8.17
CA ASP A 38 25.77 9.45 9.46
C ASP A 38 26.32 10.37 10.56
N ASP A 39 25.64 11.49 10.74
CA ASP A 39 25.90 12.46 11.82
C ASP A 39 24.75 12.41 12.84
N GLY A 40 25.02 12.81 14.09
CA GLY A 40 24.07 12.72 15.21
C GLY A 40 22.73 13.43 14.95
N ASP A 41 22.76 14.60 14.32
CA ASP A 41 21.56 15.37 13.93
C ASP A 41 20.71 14.62 12.87
N GLU A 42 21.33 13.73 12.09
CA GLU A 42 20.66 12.99 11.02
C GLU A 42 19.82 11.82 11.57
N ILE A 43 20.16 11.30 12.76
CA ILE A 43 19.38 10.23 13.43
C ILE A 43 18.00 10.76 13.87
N GLU A 44 17.95 11.92 14.54
CA GLU A 44 16.68 12.54 14.95
C GLU A 44 15.84 12.91 13.72
N ARG A 45 16.50 13.45 12.69
CA ARG A 45 15.88 13.77 11.40
C ARG A 45 15.28 12.54 10.73
N ARG A 46 15.98 11.40 10.72
CA ARG A 46 15.46 10.11 10.21
C ARG A 46 14.25 9.64 10.99
N GLY A 47 14.26 9.76 12.32
CA GLY A 47 13.11 9.41 13.16
C GLY A 47 11.88 10.24 12.80
N SER A 48 12.03 11.55 12.73
CA SER A 48 10.96 12.46 12.33
C SER A 48 10.45 12.19 10.90
N LEU A 49 11.37 11.94 9.96
CA LEU A 49 11.02 11.64 8.58
C LEU A 49 10.25 10.31 8.47
N THR A 50 10.65 9.29 9.24
CA THR A 50 9.94 8.00 9.31
C THR A 50 8.52 8.20 9.83
N GLN A 51 8.33 8.98 10.89
CA GLN A 51 7.01 9.28 11.41
C GLN A 51 6.12 10.01 10.39
N GLN A 52 6.68 10.96 9.63
CA GLN A 52 5.96 11.65 8.56
C GLN A 52 5.53 10.70 7.44
N VAL A 53 6.39 9.75 7.05
CA VAL A 53 6.06 8.72 6.06
C VAL A 53 4.93 7.83 6.57
N LEU A 54 4.99 7.37 7.81
CA LEU A 54 3.93 6.55 8.41
C LEU A 54 2.58 7.30 8.41
N SER A 55 2.58 8.57 8.84
CA SER A 55 1.37 9.40 8.81
C SER A 55 0.83 9.61 7.39
N HIS A 56 1.71 9.74 6.39
CA HIS A 56 1.33 9.83 4.97
C HIS A 56 0.64 8.54 4.48
N TYR A 57 1.08 7.37 4.93
CA TYR A 57 0.41 6.09 4.64
C TYR A 57 -0.91 5.93 5.39
N GLU A 58 -1.00 6.37 6.64
CA GLU A 58 -2.27 6.39 7.39
C GLU A 58 -3.32 7.25 6.68
N GLN A 59 -2.93 8.43 6.18
CA GLN A 59 -3.81 9.29 5.38
C GLN A 59 -4.37 8.54 4.16
N TYR A 60 -3.52 7.79 3.45
CA TYR A 60 -3.97 6.97 2.32
C TYR A 60 -4.95 5.90 2.73
N ALA A 61 -4.70 5.18 3.82
CA ALA A 61 -5.61 4.14 4.32
C ALA A 61 -6.99 4.72 4.68
N VAL A 62 -7.02 5.90 5.33
CA VAL A 62 -8.27 6.59 5.70
C VAL A 62 -9.07 7.02 4.48
N GLU A 63 -8.44 7.73 3.53
CA GLU A 63 -9.13 8.19 2.32
C GLU A 63 -9.56 7.02 1.42
N LYS A 64 -8.74 5.97 1.32
CA LYS A 64 -9.10 4.74 0.62
C LYS A 64 -10.32 4.08 1.25
N SER A 65 -10.36 3.96 2.57
CA SER A 65 -11.50 3.38 3.30
C SER A 65 -12.78 4.21 3.12
N LYS A 66 -12.67 5.54 3.12
CA LYS A 66 -13.80 6.43 2.83
C LYS A 66 -14.36 6.21 1.42
N ALA A 67 -13.50 6.25 0.40
CA ALA A 67 -13.93 6.01 -0.99
C ALA A 67 -14.48 4.59 -1.19
N ALA A 68 -13.89 3.57 -0.54
CA ALA A 68 -14.33 2.18 -0.65
C ALA A 68 -15.69 1.94 0.01
N ARG A 69 -15.99 2.63 1.13
CA ARG A 69 -17.31 2.58 1.78
C ARG A 69 -18.40 3.17 0.90
N GLU A 70 -18.07 4.20 0.11
CA GLU A 70 -19.00 4.79 -0.85
C GLU A 70 -19.16 3.88 -2.08
N GLN A 71 -18.05 3.42 -2.67
CA GLN A 71 -18.05 2.60 -3.89
C GLN A 71 -16.88 1.61 -3.95
N VAL A 72 -17.08 0.42 -3.37
CA VAL A 72 -16.05 -0.62 -3.30
C VAL A 72 -15.56 -1.12 -4.66
N LEU A 73 -16.44 -1.14 -5.68
CA LEU A 73 -16.13 -1.66 -7.02
C LEU A 73 -15.02 -0.86 -7.72
N LEU A 74 -14.83 0.41 -7.36
CA LEU A 74 -13.76 1.25 -7.90
C LEU A 74 -12.37 0.68 -7.59
N PHE A 75 -12.21 -0.10 -6.51
CA PHE A 75 -10.91 -0.68 -6.15
C PHE A 75 -10.63 -2.03 -6.81
N TYR A 76 -11.62 -2.65 -7.45
CA TYR A 76 -11.45 -3.83 -8.29
C TYR A 76 -11.17 -3.48 -9.76
N SER A 77 -11.64 -2.31 -10.22
CA SER A 77 -11.33 -1.78 -11.56
C SER A 77 -10.98 -0.28 -11.48
N PRO A 78 -9.85 0.07 -10.85
CA PRO A 78 -9.49 1.46 -10.58
C PRO A 78 -9.22 2.25 -11.86
N PRO A 79 -10.02 3.27 -12.20
CA PRO A 79 -9.86 4.02 -13.45
C PRO A 79 -8.53 4.78 -13.50
N TRP A 80 -8.02 5.23 -12.35
CA TRP A 80 -6.79 6.00 -12.17
C TRP A 80 -5.48 5.19 -12.30
N LEU A 81 -5.55 3.86 -12.42
CA LEU A 81 -4.36 3.03 -12.65
C LEU A 81 -4.11 2.81 -14.15
N THR A 82 -2.84 2.71 -14.52
CA THR A 82 -2.40 2.31 -15.86
C THR A 82 -2.78 0.85 -16.16
N SER A 83 -2.76 0.46 -17.44
CA SER A 83 -3.03 -0.93 -17.84
C SER A 83 -2.05 -1.92 -17.22
N LEU A 84 -0.78 -1.53 -17.05
CA LEU A 84 0.23 -2.36 -16.40
C LEU A 84 -0.07 -2.53 -14.91
N GLU A 85 -0.37 -1.45 -14.20
CA GLU A 85 -0.72 -1.51 -12.77
C GLU A 85 -2.01 -2.29 -12.52
N LYS A 86 -3.00 -2.16 -13.41
CA LYS A 86 -4.21 -2.99 -13.40
C LYS A 86 -3.85 -4.46 -13.60
N ALA A 87 -3.04 -4.79 -14.59
CA ALA A 87 -2.60 -6.16 -14.82
C ALA A 87 -1.84 -6.72 -13.61
N LEU A 88 -0.97 -5.92 -12.96
CA LEU A 88 -0.27 -6.31 -11.74
C LEU A 88 -1.22 -6.50 -10.55
N LEU A 89 -2.26 -5.67 -10.41
CA LEU A 89 -3.31 -5.87 -9.40
C LEU A 89 -4.04 -7.21 -9.61
N TRP A 90 -4.36 -7.56 -10.87
CA TRP A 90 -5.06 -8.80 -11.20
C TRP A 90 -4.18 -10.05 -11.16
N VAL A 91 -2.94 -9.97 -11.66
CA VAL A 91 -1.97 -11.09 -11.67
C VAL A 91 -1.35 -11.30 -10.30
N GLY A 92 -1.06 -10.20 -9.59
CA GLY A 92 -0.48 -10.22 -8.27
C GLY A 92 -1.50 -10.53 -7.18
N GLY A 93 -2.78 -10.20 -7.37
CA GLY A 93 -3.78 -10.26 -6.30
C GLY A 93 -3.37 -9.40 -5.09
N PHE A 94 -4.06 -9.59 -3.96
CA PHE A 94 -3.61 -9.08 -2.67
C PHE A 94 -2.57 -10.07 -2.11
N ARG A 95 -1.28 -9.83 -2.36
CA ARG A 95 -0.16 -10.62 -1.81
C ARG A 95 0.79 -9.75 -0.95
N PRO A 96 0.34 -9.15 0.17
CA PRO A 96 1.20 -8.30 0.99
C PRO A 96 2.44 -9.03 1.51
N PHE A 97 2.40 -10.36 1.63
CA PHE A 97 3.55 -11.14 2.05
C PHE A 97 4.77 -11.01 1.11
N LEU A 98 4.55 -10.71 -0.17
CA LEU A 98 5.65 -10.47 -1.11
C LEU A 98 6.49 -9.25 -0.73
N LEU A 99 5.91 -8.27 -0.04
CA LEU A 99 6.66 -7.10 0.43
C LEU A 99 7.76 -7.52 1.42
N PHE A 100 7.44 -8.42 2.37
CA PHE A 100 8.42 -8.93 3.31
C PHE A 100 9.57 -9.67 2.62
N LYS A 101 9.28 -10.48 1.60
CA LYS A 101 10.32 -11.16 0.82
C LYS A 101 11.27 -10.20 0.09
N LEU A 102 10.77 -9.04 -0.34
CA LEU A 102 11.61 -8.01 -0.96
C LEU A 102 12.47 -7.30 0.09
N LEU A 103 11.90 -7.05 1.27
CA LEU A 103 12.56 -6.35 2.38
C LEU A 103 13.65 -7.20 3.04
N ASP A 104 13.48 -8.52 3.14
CA ASP A 104 14.46 -9.44 3.73
C ASP A 104 15.85 -9.34 3.08
N ASN A 105 15.91 -9.00 1.79
CA ASN A 105 17.18 -8.80 1.08
C ASN A 105 17.79 -7.41 1.27
N SER A 106 17.03 -6.46 1.84
CA SER A 106 17.37 -5.04 1.88
C SER A 106 17.71 -4.54 3.29
N ILE A 107 17.27 -5.25 4.33
CA ILE A 107 17.46 -4.88 5.75
C ILE A 107 18.44 -5.87 6.38
N THR A 108 19.65 -5.40 6.70
CA THR A 108 20.76 -6.24 7.19
C THR A 108 21.06 -6.06 8.69
N GLU A 109 20.57 -4.99 9.31
CA GLU A 109 20.82 -4.70 10.72
C GLU A 109 19.50 -4.42 11.45
N LEU A 110 19.03 -5.39 12.23
CA LEU A 110 17.85 -5.28 13.08
C LEU A 110 18.22 -5.65 14.52
N SER A 111 17.63 -4.94 15.47
CA SER A 111 17.61 -5.40 16.86
C SER A 111 16.81 -6.71 16.97
N PRO A 112 17.16 -7.63 17.88
CA PRO A 112 16.38 -8.85 18.11
C PRO A 112 14.89 -8.59 18.35
N GLU A 113 14.56 -7.49 19.03
CA GLU A 113 13.18 -7.07 19.30
C GLU A 113 12.42 -6.68 18.01
N GLN A 114 13.13 -6.04 17.07
CA GLN A 114 12.56 -5.64 15.78
C GLN A 114 12.38 -6.84 14.86
N GLU A 115 13.33 -7.77 14.88
CA GLU A 115 13.26 -9.03 14.14
C GLU A 115 12.04 -9.85 14.59
N GLU A 116 11.87 -10.05 15.91
CA GLU A 116 10.71 -10.75 16.46
C GLU A 116 9.38 -10.04 16.10
N ALA A 117 9.36 -8.70 16.17
CA ALA A 117 8.19 -7.93 15.80
C ALA A 117 7.84 -8.08 14.31
N ILE A 118 8.84 -8.05 13.42
CA ILE A 118 8.66 -8.26 11.98
C ILE A 118 8.16 -9.68 11.71
N ASP A 119 8.71 -10.69 12.38
CA ASP A 119 8.32 -12.09 12.19
C ASP A 119 6.88 -12.36 12.64
N ARG A 120 6.43 -11.71 13.72
CA ARG A 120 5.02 -11.73 14.12
C ARG A 120 4.13 -11.15 13.01
N VAL A 121 4.46 -9.97 12.50
CA VAL A 121 3.68 -9.31 11.43
C VAL A 121 3.70 -10.15 10.14
N LYS A 122 4.84 -10.77 9.80
CA LYS A 122 4.96 -11.71 8.67
C LYS A 122 4.00 -12.89 8.82
N CYS A 123 3.97 -13.51 10.00
CA CYS A 123 3.08 -14.64 10.29
C CYS A 123 1.60 -14.24 10.20
N GLU A 124 1.22 -13.14 10.83
CA GLU A 124 -0.15 -12.59 10.79
C GLU A 124 -0.58 -12.27 9.35
N THR A 125 0.25 -11.53 8.61
CA THR A 125 -0.02 -11.18 7.21
C THR A 125 -0.22 -12.43 6.36
N ARG A 126 0.63 -13.45 6.52
CA ARG A 126 0.53 -14.70 5.75
C ARG A 126 -0.74 -15.47 6.06
N ARG A 127 -1.23 -15.42 7.30
CA ARG A 127 -2.48 -16.07 7.71
C ARG A 127 -3.67 -15.35 7.06
N GLU A 128 -3.76 -14.04 7.23
CA GLU A 128 -4.86 -13.23 6.69
C GLU A 128 -4.89 -13.25 5.16
N GLU A 129 -3.74 -13.20 4.50
CA GLU A 129 -3.64 -13.32 3.05
C GLU A 129 -4.23 -14.64 2.53
N ARG A 130 -3.98 -15.76 3.23
CA ARG A 130 -4.52 -17.07 2.86
C ARG A 130 -6.04 -17.10 3.00
N GLU A 131 -6.57 -16.53 4.08
CA GLU A 131 -8.01 -16.43 4.33
C GLU A 131 -8.69 -15.60 3.22
N LEU A 132 -8.17 -14.40 2.92
CA LEU A 132 -8.69 -13.55 1.84
C LEU A 132 -8.56 -14.19 0.45
N THR A 133 -7.47 -14.88 0.18
CA THR A 133 -7.26 -15.59 -1.11
C THR A 133 -8.27 -16.74 -1.26
N GLN A 134 -8.54 -17.47 -0.17
CA GLN A 134 -9.53 -18.54 -0.16
C GLN A 134 -10.94 -18.00 -0.39
N ASP A 135 -11.31 -16.92 0.28
CA ASP A 135 -12.65 -16.30 0.14
C ASP A 135 -12.86 -15.69 -1.25
N SER A 136 -11.83 -15.07 -1.81
CA SER A 136 -11.89 -14.46 -3.15
C SER A 136 -11.84 -15.47 -4.29
N ALA A 137 -11.35 -16.70 -4.07
CA ALA A 137 -11.27 -17.75 -5.10
C ALA A 137 -12.65 -18.11 -5.67
N ALA A 138 -13.70 -18.11 -4.84
CA ALA A 138 -15.07 -18.37 -5.28
C ALA A 138 -15.59 -17.26 -6.22
N ILE A 139 -15.27 -16.00 -5.90
CA ILE A 139 -15.66 -14.83 -6.71
C ILE A 139 -14.94 -14.86 -8.07
N LEU A 140 -13.63 -15.13 -8.07
CA LEU A 140 -12.84 -15.20 -9.30
C LEU A 140 -13.29 -16.36 -10.21
N THR A 141 -13.63 -17.53 -9.63
CA THR A 141 -14.17 -18.65 -10.41
C THR A 141 -15.47 -18.28 -11.13
N LEU A 142 -16.35 -17.47 -10.52
CA LEU A 142 -17.59 -17.00 -11.15
C LEU A 142 -17.36 -15.95 -12.24
N ILE A 143 -16.31 -15.13 -12.14
CA ILE A 143 -15.96 -14.11 -13.14
C ILE A 143 -15.23 -14.72 -14.34
N PHE A 144 -14.42 -15.76 -14.13
CA PHE A 144 -13.60 -16.37 -15.18
C PHE A 144 -14.25 -17.60 -15.86
N CYS A 145 -15.29 -18.22 -15.28
CA CYS A 145 -16.02 -19.34 -15.88
C CYS A 145 -17.33 -18.95 -16.59
N ARG A 146 -17.54 -17.67 -16.92
CA ARG A 146 -18.64 -17.19 -17.74
C ARG A 146 -18.11 -16.38 -18.93
#